data_AF-A0A953A486-F1
#
_entry.id   AF-A0A953A486-F1
#
_cell.length_a   1.000
_cell.length_b   1.000
_cell.length_c   1.000
_cell.angle_alpha   90.00
_cell.angle_beta   90.00
_cell.angle_gamma   90.00
#
_symmetry.space_group_name_H-M   'P 1'
#
loop_
_entity.id
_entity.type
_entity.pdbx_description
1 polymer ?
#
loop_
_entity_poly.entity_id
_entity_poly.type
_entity_poly.pdbx_seq_one_letter_code
_entity_poly.pdbx_strand_id
1 'polypeptide(L)'
;MKALLTAIFYQPLYNGLIFLMHILPWADAGIVIILFTFIVRLILFPLSKKAVETQLQMKKLEPHLNALKEKHKDDRAAHAQATMQLYKEKGVNPFSSFLLLIIQIPIVFALYRIFLKSGLPLVDQKLLYSFVAHSAKVANNMYFLGLVDISHKSFWLALLAAITSFIQIRFSVPPIPTKANNPSLRDDLARSMNLQMRFMFPVIMFFIAYSISGAIALYLITTNVFTIGQELYVRRKMRRESNA
;
A
#
# COMPACT_ATOMS: atom_id res chain seq x y z
N MET A 1 6.91 -20.48 -10.45
CA MET A 1 6.36 -19.20 -9.92
C MET A 1 6.28 -19.15 -8.39
N LYS A 2 5.73 -20.16 -7.68
CA LYS A 2 5.65 -20.17 -6.21
C LYS A 2 7.01 -20.05 -5.51
N ALA A 3 8.03 -20.80 -5.96
CA ALA A 3 9.38 -20.77 -5.38
C ALA A 3 10.06 -19.40 -5.52
N LEU A 4 9.90 -18.75 -6.67
CA LEU A 4 10.52 -17.45 -6.97
C LEU A 4 9.92 -16.32 -6.12
N LEU A 5 8.59 -16.28 -5.96
CA LEU A 5 7.93 -15.35 -5.04
C LEU A 5 8.35 -15.59 -3.58
N THR A 6 8.54 -16.85 -3.20
CA THR A 6 9.04 -17.19 -1.87
C THR A 6 10.47 -16.66 -1.67
N ALA A 7 11.38 -16.92 -2.61
CA ALA A 7 12.78 -16.54 -2.50
C ALA A 7 13.00 -15.01 -2.57
N ILE A 8 12.24 -14.29 -3.39
CA ILE A 8 12.45 -12.85 -3.61
C ILE A 8 11.70 -11.98 -2.60
N PHE A 9 10.49 -12.37 -2.20
CA PHE A 9 9.67 -11.54 -1.32
C PHE A 9 9.53 -12.14 0.07
N TYR A 10 9.08 -13.39 0.17
CA TYR A 10 8.74 -13.99 1.45
C TYR A 10 9.96 -14.18 2.35
N GLN A 11 11.00 -14.83 1.86
CA GLN A 11 12.16 -15.21 2.67
C GLN A 11 12.96 -13.99 3.15
N PRO A 12 13.24 -12.95 2.33
CA PRO A 12 13.88 -11.74 2.82
C PRO A 12 13.03 -11.00 3.85
N LEU A 13 11.71 -10.91 3.65
CA LEU A 13 10.84 -10.24 4.59
C LEU A 13 10.74 -11.00 5.93
N TYR A 14 10.66 -12.33 5.87
CA TYR A 14 10.63 -13.18 7.06
C TYR A 14 11.93 -13.07 7.86
N ASN A 15 13.07 -13.21 7.18
CA ASN A 15 14.38 -13.11 7.81
C ASN A 15 14.65 -11.71 8.35
N GLY A 16 14.27 -10.66 7.63
CA GLY A 16 14.42 -9.28 8.08
C GLY A 16 13.62 -9.01 9.36
N LEU A 17 12.38 -9.51 9.44
CA LEU A 17 11.56 -9.39 10.65
C LEU A 17 12.18 -10.11 11.84
N ILE A 18 12.62 -11.37 11.65
CA ILE A 18 13.26 -12.17 12.70
C ILE A 18 14.59 -11.57 13.15
N PHE A 19 15.38 -11.10 12.21
CA PHE A 19 16.65 -10.43 12.49
C PHE A 19 16.44 -9.17 13.35
N LEU A 20 15.42 -8.36 13.06
CA LEU A 20 15.09 -7.20 13.89
C LEU A 20 14.63 -7.59 15.29
N MET A 21 13.82 -8.64 15.42
CA MET A 21 13.40 -9.13 16.73
C MET A 21 14.59 -9.66 17.54
N HIS A 22 15.58 -10.28 16.89
CA HIS A 22 16.81 -10.74 17.55
C HIS A 22 17.70 -9.58 18.01
N ILE A 23 17.83 -8.53 17.20
CA ILE A 23 18.66 -7.35 17.54
C ILE A 23 17.96 -6.47 18.60
N LEU A 24 16.64 -6.49 18.65
CA LEU A 24 15.83 -5.69 19.57
C LEU A 24 15.08 -6.60 20.57
N PRO A 25 15.78 -7.37 21.43
CA PRO A 25 15.12 -8.30 22.35
C PRO A 25 14.29 -7.59 23.43
N TRP A 26 14.54 -6.29 23.64
CA TRP A 26 13.78 -5.43 24.55
C TRP A 26 12.51 -4.86 23.94
N ALA A 27 12.38 -4.89 22.61
CA ALA A 27 11.21 -4.36 21.92
C ALA A 27 10.11 -5.44 21.84
N ASP A 28 8.87 -5.06 22.10
CA ASP A 28 7.74 -5.95 21.84
C ASP A 28 7.55 -6.20 20.33
N ALA A 29 6.86 -7.29 19.99
CA ALA A 29 6.64 -7.67 18.61
C ALA A 29 5.93 -6.58 17.78
N GLY A 30 5.08 -5.76 18.40
CA GLY A 30 4.40 -4.67 17.70
C GLY A 30 5.34 -3.53 17.32
N ILE A 31 6.26 -3.13 18.21
CA ILE A 31 7.32 -2.16 17.88
C ILE A 31 8.18 -2.68 16.73
N VAL A 32 8.56 -3.95 16.76
CA VAL A 32 9.36 -4.55 15.68
C VAL A 32 8.60 -4.56 14.36
N ILE A 33 7.30 -4.88 14.35
CA ILE A 33 6.45 -4.79 13.16
C ILE A 33 6.41 -3.36 12.61
N ILE A 34 6.24 -2.36 13.48
CA ILE A 34 6.21 -0.95 13.08
C ILE A 34 7.54 -0.60 12.41
N LEU A 35 8.66 -0.84 13.09
CA LEU A 35 9.99 -0.50 12.59
C LEU A 35 10.31 -1.20 11.27
N PHE A 36 9.99 -2.49 11.18
CA PHE A 36 10.17 -3.27 9.96
C PHE A 36 9.35 -2.70 8.80
N THR A 37 8.11 -2.31 9.06
CA THR A 37 7.24 -1.67 8.07
C THR A 37 7.84 -0.36 7.57
N PHE A 38 8.38 0.47 8.46
CA PHE A 38 9.07 1.71 8.10
C PHE A 38 10.29 1.44 7.22
N ILE A 39 11.12 0.44 7.55
CA ILE A 39 12.31 0.09 6.76
C ILE A 39 11.91 -0.33 5.34
N VAL A 40 10.94 -1.25 5.21
CA VAL A 40 10.44 -1.69 3.89
C VAL A 40 9.89 -0.51 3.10
N ARG A 41 9.13 0.37 3.76
CA ARG A 41 8.55 1.57 3.14
C ARG A 41 9.61 2.57 2.70
N LEU A 42 10.69 2.75 3.46
CA LEU A 42 11.82 3.60 3.08
C LEU A 42 12.56 3.05 1.86
N ILE A 43 12.77 1.73 1.79
CA ILE A 43 13.36 1.09 0.61
C ILE A 43 12.48 1.32 -0.64
N LEU A 44 11.15 1.27 -0.49
CA LEU A 44 10.19 1.51 -1.56
C LEU A 44 9.89 3.00 -1.81
N PHE A 45 10.41 3.90 -0.98
CA PHE A 45 10.16 5.34 -1.06
C PHE A 45 10.47 5.97 -2.44
N PRO A 46 11.62 5.71 -3.09
CA PRO A 46 11.89 6.31 -4.41
C PRO A 46 10.88 5.89 -5.48
N LEU A 47 10.45 4.63 -5.46
CA LEU A 47 9.45 4.12 -6.39
C LEU A 47 8.08 4.73 -6.12
N SER A 48 7.66 4.73 -4.86
CA SER A 48 6.36 5.26 -4.45
C SER A 48 6.27 6.77 -4.66
N LYS A 49 7.37 7.51 -4.45
CA LYS A 49 7.46 8.94 -4.79
C LYS A 49 7.18 9.18 -6.29
N LYS A 50 7.81 8.43 -7.20
CA LYS A 50 7.56 8.53 -8.64
C LYS A 50 6.10 8.24 -9.01
N ALA A 51 5.48 7.25 -8.35
CA ALA A 51 4.06 6.93 -8.55
C ALA A 51 3.16 8.11 -8.15
N VAL A 52 3.43 8.75 -7.01
CA VAL A 52 2.66 9.93 -6.56
C VAL A 52 2.87 11.12 -7.50
N GLU A 53 4.11 11.41 -7.90
CA GLU A 53 4.41 12.48 -8.86
C GLU A 53 3.67 12.28 -10.19
N THR A 54 3.71 11.06 -10.73
CA THR A 54 2.96 10.66 -11.93
C THR A 54 1.47 10.90 -11.75
N GLN A 55 0.90 10.48 -10.62
CA GLN A 55 -0.53 10.66 -10.35
C GLN A 55 -0.93 12.15 -10.31
N LEU A 56 -0.11 13.00 -9.68
CA LEU A 56 -0.36 14.44 -9.63
C LEU A 56 -0.27 15.08 -11.02
N GLN A 57 0.68 14.65 -11.86
CA GLN A 57 0.79 15.10 -13.24
C GLN A 57 -0.41 14.65 -14.08
N MET A 58 -0.85 13.39 -13.95
CA MET A 58 -2.06 12.90 -14.62
C MET A 58 -3.28 13.72 -14.23
N LYS A 59 -3.40 14.10 -12.95
CA LYS A 59 -4.48 14.99 -12.48
C LYS A 59 -4.42 16.37 -13.14
N LYS A 60 -3.23 16.94 -13.36
CA LYS A 60 -3.08 18.20 -14.11
C LYS A 60 -3.51 18.07 -15.57
N LEU A 61 -3.42 16.88 -16.15
CA LEU A 61 -3.84 16.60 -17.53
C LEU A 61 -5.32 16.27 -17.68
N GLU A 62 -6.06 16.09 -16.57
CA GLU A 62 -7.50 15.82 -16.57
C GLU A 62 -8.34 16.73 -17.50
N PRO A 63 -8.16 18.07 -17.55
CA PRO A 63 -8.89 18.90 -18.51
C PRO A 63 -8.59 18.58 -19.97
N HIS A 64 -7.33 18.27 -20.31
CA HIS A 64 -6.95 17.89 -21.67
C HIS A 64 -7.45 16.48 -22.03
N LEU A 65 -7.45 15.56 -21.07
CA LEU A 65 -8.04 14.24 -21.22
C LEU A 65 -9.55 14.31 -21.44
N ASN A 66 -10.24 15.24 -20.77
CA ASN A 66 -11.67 15.48 -20.99
C ASN A 66 -11.94 16.05 -22.38
N ALA A 67 -11.11 16.98 -22.87
CA ALA A 67 -11.23 17.50 -24.23
C ALA A 67 -11.00 16.40 -25.30
N LEU A 68 -10.00 15.53 -25.09
CA LEU A 68 -9.77 14.34 -25.93
C LEU A 68 -10.96 13.38 -25.92
N LYS A 69 -11.56 13.17 -24.74
CA LYS A 69 -12.78 12.39 -24.58
C LYS A 69 -13.95 12.97 -25.36
N GLU A 70 -14.07 14.29 -25.42
CA GLU A 70 -15.11 14.93 -26.22
C GLU A 70 -14.86 14.86 -27.72
N LYS A 71 -13.59 14.94 -28.15
CA LYS A 71 -13.19 14.87 -29.55
C LYS A 71 -13.35 13.47 -30.16
N HIS A 72 -13.15 12.42 -29.36
CA HIS A 72 -13.16 11.02 -29.80
C HIS A 72 -14.25 10.20 -29.10
N LYS A 73 -15.46 10.76 -28.89
CA LYS A 73 -16.56 10.09 -28.17
C LYS A 73 -16.93 8.74 -28.81
N ASP A 74 -16.91 8.67 -30.14
CA ASP A 74 -17.40 7.50 -30.89
C ASP A 74 -16.29 6.53 -31.29
N ASP A 75 -15.01 6.92 -31.14
CA ASP A 75 -13.86 6.07 -31.50
C ASP A 75 -12.97 5.81 -30.28
N ARG A 76 -13.16 4.64 -29.69
CA ARG A 76 -12.39 4.19 -28.52
C ARG A 76 -10.91 3.98 -28.83
N ALA A 77 -10.59 3.52 -30.04
CA ALA A 77 -9.21 3.25 -30.43
C ALA A 77 -8.46 4.58 -30.59
N ALA A 78 -9.05 5.54 -31.31
CA ALA A 78 -8.50 6.88 -31.45
C ALA A 78 -8.36 7.59 -30.10
N HIS A 79 -9.37 7.49 -29.22
CA HIS A 79 -9.30 8.04 -27.86
C HIS A 79 -8.11 7.48 -27.07
N ALA A 80 -7.93 6.16 -27.08
CA ALA A 80 -6.85 5.50 -26.35
C ALA A 80 -5.47 5.90 -26.89
N GLN A 81 -5.33 5.96 -28.23
CA GLN A 81 -4.09 6.36 -28.88
C GLN A 81 -3.73 7.82 -28.59
N ALA A 82 -4.70 8.73 -28.70
CA ALA A 82 -4.49 10.16 -28.43
C ALA A 82 -4.21 10.43 -26.94
N THR A 83 -4.85 9.68 -26.04
CA THR A 83 -4.54 9.72 -24.60
C THR A 83 -3.08 9.32 -24.34
N MET A 84 -2.60 8.25 -24.98
CA MET A 84 -1.22 7.79 -24.83
C MET A 84 -0.22 8.77 -25.46
N GLN A 85 -0.55 9.37 -26.60
CA GLN A 85 0.25 10.42 -27.23
C GLN A 85 0.37 11.64 -26.31
N LEU A 86 -0.74 12.11 -25.72
CA LEU A 86 -0.71 13.21 -24.76
C LEU A 86 0.20 12.89 -23.57
N TYR A 87 0.13 11.68 -23.01
CA TYR A 87 1.04 11.28 -21.94
C TYR A 87 2.51 11.32 -22.35
N LYS A 88 2.83 10.84 -23.57
CA LYS A 88 4.20 10.90 -24.11
C LYS A 88 4.67 12.35 -24.33
N GLU A 89 3.85 13.18 -24.95
CA GLU A 89 4.13 14.60 -25.21
C GLU A 89 4.37 15.38 -23.92
N LYS A 90 3.63 15.05 -22.86
CA LYS A 90 3.77 15.69 -21.54
C LYS A 90 4.78 14.99 -20.63
N GLY A 91 5.49 13.97 -21.12
CA GLY A 91 6.50 13.24 -20.37
C GLY A 91 5.98 12.47 -19.15
N VAL A 92 4.68 12.15 -19.11
CA VAL A 92 4.02 11.47 -18.00
C VAL A 92 4.03 9.96 -18.24
N ASN A 93 4.60 9.18 -17.31
CA ASN A 93 4.65 7.72 -17.42
C ASN A 93 3.57 7.05 -16.53
N PRO A 94 2.41 6.65 -17.07
CA PRO A 94 1.33 6.04 -16.29
C PRO A 94 1.73 4.69 -15.66
N PHE A 95 2.77 4.01 -16.17
CA PHE A 95 3.23 2.73 -15.63
C PHE A 95 3.94 2.86 -14.27
N SER A 96 4.41 4.06 -13.90
CA SER A 96 5.05 4.29 -12.59
C SER A 96 4.13 3.92 -11.42
N SER A 97 2.84 4.27 -11.53
CA SER A 97 1.83 3.93 -10.52
C SER A 97 1.52 2.44 -10.48
N PHE A 98 1.53 1.78 -11.64
CA PHE A 98 1.28 0.34 -11.74
C PHE A 98 2.45 -0.49 -11.21
N LEU A 99 3.69 -0.05 -11.44
CA LEU A 99 4.89 -0.72 -10.96
C LEU A 99 4.92 -0.82 -9.42
N LEU A 100 4.53 0.26 -8.74
CA LEU A 100 4.39 0.24 -7.28
C LEU A 100 3.37 -0.82 -6.83
N LEU A 101 2.21 -0.89 -7.51
CA LEU A 101 1.17 -1.86 -7.19
C LEU A 101 1.64 -3.30 -7.39
N ILE A 102 2.34 -3.59 -8.50
CA ILE A 102 2.90 -4.93 -8.78
C ILE A 102 3.83 -5.37 -7.66
N ILE A 103 4.68 -4.48 -7.16
CA ILE A 103 5.63 -4.81 -6.08
C ILE A 103 4.92 -4.92 -4.73
N GLN A 104 3.88 -4.11 -4.51
CA GLN A 104 3.12 -4.10 -3.26
C GLN A 104 2.35 -5.41 -3.03
N ILE A 105 1.78 -6.01 -4.08
CA ILE A 105 0.94 -7.22 -3.96
C ILE A 105 1.73 -8.41 -3.37
N PRO A 106 2.89 -8.83 -3.91
CA PRO A 106 3.73 -9.89 -3.34
C PRO A 106 4.15 -9.62 -1.90
N ILE A 107 4.44 -8.36 -1.53
CA ILE A 107 4.83 -7.99 -0.17
C ILE A 107 3.67 -8.23 0.80
N VAL A 108 2.45 -7.82 0.45
CA VAL A 108 1.27 -8.08 1.29
C VAL A 108 1.04 -9.57 1.45
N PHE A 109 1.14 -10.36 0.37
CA PHE A 109 1.01 -11.82 0.44
C PHE A 109 2.11 -12.48 1.27
N ALA A 110 3.34 -11.98 1.19
CA ALA A 110 4.44 -12.45 1.99
C ALA A 110 4.18 -12.21 3.49
N LEU A 111 3.83 -10.98 3.87
CA LEU A 111 3.51 -10.63 5.25
C LEU A 111 2.30 -11.42 5.77
N TYR A 112 1.24 -11.54 4.96
CA TYR A 112 0.08 -12.38 5.27
C TYR A 112 0.51 -13.82 5.62
N ARG A 113 1.41 -14.41 4.83
CA ARG A 113 1.94 -15.75 5.10
C ARG A 113 2.79 -15.81 6.37
N ILE A 114 3.59 -14.79 6.64
CA ILE A 114 4.43 -14.73 7.85
C ILE A 114 3.54 -14.79 9.10
N PHE A 115 2.50 -13.96 9.15
CA PHE A 115 1.65 -13.87 10.33
C PHE A 115 0.62 -15.00 10.45
N LEU A 116 0.17 -15.61 9.35
CA LEU A 116 -0.81 -16.72 9.40
C LEU A 116 -0.21 -18.12 9.45
N LYS A 117 0.88 -18.36 8.72
CA LYS A 117 1.41 -19.73 8.52
C LYS A 117 2.68 -20.00 9.30
N SER A 118 3.59 -19.03 9.34
CA SER A 118 4.83 -19.18 10.11
C SER A 118 4.70 -18.82 11.57
N GLY A 119 3.60 -18.15 11.95
CA GLY A 119 3.10 -18.07 13.32
C GLY A 119 4.14 -17.61 14.34
N LEU A 120 4.42 -16.32 14.40
CA LEU A 120 5.13 -15.75 15.53
C LEU A 120 4.35 -16.07 16.84
N PRO A 121 5.02 -16.51 17.92
CA PRO A 121 6.47 -16.42 18.18
C PRO A 121 7.32 -17.58 17.65
N LEU A 122 6.71 -18.60 17.04
CA LEU A 122 7.43 -19.76 16.53
C LEU A 122 8.18 -19.39 15.25
N VAL A 123 9.40 -19.88 15.13
CA VAL A 123 10.27 -19.63 13.98
C VAL A 123 10.53 -20.92 13.23
N ASP A 124 10.19 -20.93 11.94
CA ASP A 124 10.52 -22.01 11.03
C ASP A 124 11.99 -21.86 10.61
N GLN A 125 12.84 -22.66 11.24
CA GLN A 125 14.29 -22.65 11.01
C GLN A 125 14.66 -22.99 9.56
N LYS A 126 13.81 -23.70 8.81
CA LYS A 126 14.09 -24.06 7.40
C LYS A 126 14.05 -22.86 6.46
N LEU A 127 13.41 -21.77 6.88
CA LEU A 127 13.28 -20.55 6.10
C LEU A 127 14.35 -19.51 6.45
N LEU A 128 15.14 -19.75 7.49
CA LEU A 128 16.18 -18.83 7.94
C LEU A 128 17.39 -18.85 7.02
N TYR A 129 18.00 -17.68 6.83
CA TYR A 129 19.34 -17.59 6.29
C TYR A 129 20.37 -18.00 7.33
N SER A 130 21.51 -18.51 6.88
CA SER A 130 22.58 -19.01 7.75
C SER A 130 23.11 -17.98 8.76
N PHE A 131 22.99 -16.68 8.44
CA PHE A 131 23.42 -15.58 9.30
C PHE A 131 22.34 -15.07 10.27
N VAL A 132 21.09 -15.54 10.17
CA VAL A 132 20.00 -15.16 11.08
C VAL A 132 19.95 -16.17 12.23
N ALA A 133 19.92 -15.67 13.47
CA ALA A 133 20.07 -16.48 14.67
C ALA A 133 19.08 -17.66 14.74
N HIS A 134 19.58 -18.82 15.19
CA HIS A 134 18.86 -20.10 15.24
C HIS A 134 17.96 -20.26 16.49
N SER A 135 17.69 -19.19 17.23
CA SER A 135 16.90 -19.29 18.48
C SER A 135 15.44 -19.59 18.17
N ALA A 136 14.90 -20.69 18.71
CA ALA A 136 13.53 -21.16 18.46
C ALA A 136 12.41 -20.24 19.00
N LYS A 137 12.75 -19.30 19.90
CA LYS A 137 11.85 -18.24 20.38
C LYS A 137 12.52 -16.90 20.11
N VAL A 138 11.88 -16.08 19.29
CA VAL A 138 12.43 -14.78 18.87
C VAL A 138 11.61 -13.61 19.41
N ALA A 139 10.33 -13.81 19.66
CA ALA A 139 9.48 -12.80 20.30
C ALA A 139 9.09 -13.26 21.69
N ASN A 140 9.69 -12.64 22.71
CA ASN A 140 9.35 -12.90 24.11
C ASN A 140 8.06 -12.19 24.54
N ASN A 141 7.61 -11.17 23.79
CA ASN A 141 6.40 -10.42 24.11
C ASN A 141 5.58 -10.07 22.86
N MET A 142 4.35 -10.60 22.81
CA MET A 142 3.35 -10.32 21.78
C MET A 142 2.36 -9.22 22.17
N TYR A 143 2.50 -8.63 23.35
CA TYR A 143 1.70 -7.50 23.76
C TYR A 143 2.33 -6.21 23.23
N PHE A 144 1.68 -5.60 22.25
CA PHE A 144 2.05 -4.28 21.78
C PHE A 144 1.89 -3.25 22.90
N LEU A 145 3.00 -2.58 23.25
CA LEU A 145 3.10 -1.63 24.36
C LEU A 145 2.67 -2.20 25.73
N GLY A 146 2.64 -3.53 25.88
CA GLY A 146 2.11 -4.19 27.08
C GLY A 146 0.59 -4.11 27.24
N LEU A 147 -0.14 -3.56 26.27
CA LEU A 147 -1.58 -3.29 26.38
C LEU A 147 -2.45 -4.20 25.50
N VAL A 148 -1.97 -4.53 24.30
CA VAL A 148 -2.78 -5.22 23.29
C VAL A 148 -2.04 -6.44 22.75
N ASP A 149 -2.59 -7.63 22.97
CA ASP A 149 -2.09 -8.85 22.35
C ASP A 149 -2.32 -8.80 20.82
N ILE A 150 -1.22 -8.82 20.05
CA ILE A 150 -1.26 -8.77 18.59
C ILE A 150 -1.20 -10.16 17.93
N SER A 151 -1.03 -11.23 18.69
CA SER A 151 -1.10 -12.60 18.18
C SER A 151 -2.52 -13.02 17.82
N HIS A 152 -3.51 -12.47 18.52
CA HIS A 152 -4.92 -12.78 18.31
C HIS A 152 -5.67 -11.66 17.56
N LYS A 153 -6.93 -11.92 17.22
CA LYS A 153 -7.81 -10.94 16.57
C LYS A 153 -8.03 -9.76 17.52
N SER A 154 -7.88 -8.54 17.02
CA SER A 154 -8.13 -7.33 17.79
C SER A 154 -9.12 -6.44 17.04
N PHE A 155 -10.31 -6.26 17.62
CA PHE A 155 -11.34 -5.39 17.06
C PHE A 155 -10.85 -3.94 16.96
N TRP A 156 -10.23 -3.42 18.02
CA TRP A 156 -9.76 -2.03 18.08
C TRP A 156 -8.67 -1.74 17.05
N LEU A 157 -7.71 -2.66 16.89
CA LEU A 157 -6.68 -2.50 15.86
C LEU A 157 -7.28 -2.62 14.45
N ALA A 158 -8.22 -3.54 14.22
CA ALA A 158 -8.89 -3.66 12.92
C ALA A 158 -9.71 -2.41 12.58
N LEU A 159 -10.42 -1.82 13.55
CA LEU A 159 -11.16 -0.58 13.38
C LEU A 159 -10.23 0.58 13.03
N LEU A 160 -9.10 0.70 13.73
CA LEU A 160 -8.12 1.73 13.46
C LEU A 160 -7.44 1.53 12.10
N ALA A 161 -7.19 0.28 11.68
CA ALA A 161 -6.72 -0.05 10.34
C ALA A 161 -7.72 0.40 9.25
N ALA A 162 -9.02 0.23 9.49
CA ALA A 162 -10.06 0.67 8.57
C ALA A 162 -10.14 2.20 8.49
N ILE A 163 -10.13 2.89 9.63
CA ILE A 163 -10.14 4.36 9.69
C ILE A 163 -8.91 4.94 8.96
N THR A 164 -7.72 4.40 9.24
CA THR A 164 -6.49 4.86 8.57
C THR A 164 -6.50 4.53 7.09
N SER A 165 -7.09 3.41 6.65
CA SER A 165 -7.26 3.08 5.22
C SER A 165 -8.21 4.08 4.54
N PHE A 166 -9.29 4.48 5.21
CA PHE A 166 -10.21 5.50 4.70
C PHE A 166 -9.54 6.88 4.56
N ILE A 167 -8.70 7.26 5.51
CA ILE A 167 -7.92 8.49 5.43
C ILE A 167 -6.88 8.38 4.29
N GLN A 168 -6.15 7.27 4.24
CA GLN A 168 -5.11 7.03 3.23
C GLN A 168 -5.68 7.06 1.81
N ILE A 169 -6.82 6.43 1.55
CA ILE A 169 -7.45 6.46 0.23
C ILE A 169 -7.95 7.87 -0.13
N ARG A 170 -8.44 8.65 0.84
CA ARG A 170 -8.86 10.05 0.63
C ARG A 170 -7.71 10.95 0.16
N PHE A 171 -6.49 10.68 0.63
CA PHE A 171 -5.31 11.44 0.21
C PHE A 171 -4.69 10.87 -1.08
N SER A 172 -4.69 9.55 -1.24
CA SER A 172 -3.98 8.86 -2.33
C SER A 172 -4.79 8.73 -3.62
N VAL A 173 -6.11 8.93 -3.62
CA VAL A 173 -6.95 8.83 -4.83
C VAL A 173 -7.48 10.23 -5.19
N PRO A 174 -7.50 10.60 -6.49
CA PRO A 174 -8.11 11.85 -6.93
C PRO A 174 -9.57 11.96 -6.47
N PRO A 175 -10.09 13.20 -6.32
CA PRO A 175 -11.47 13.42 -5.92
C PRO A 175 -12.44 12.75 -6.91
N ILE A 176 -13.61 12.36 -6.41
CA ILE A 176 -14.66 11.73 -7.22
C ILE A 176 -15.01 12.69 -8.38
N PRO A 177 -14.96 12.25 -9.64
CA PRO A 177 -15.32 13.09 -10.77
C PRO A 177 -16.76 13.62 -10.60
N THR A 178 -16.95 14.90 -10.88
CA THR A 178 -18.26 15.57 -10.77
C THR A 178 -19.28 14.90 -11.69
N LYS A 179 -20.53 14.78 -11.22
CA LYS A 179 -21.62 14.21 -12.04
C LYS A 179 -21.81 15.10 -13.27
N ALA A 180 -21.55 14.57 -14.46
CA ALA A 180 -21.84 15.26 -15.71
C ALA A 180 -23.36 15.43 -15.88
N ASN A 181 -23.79 16.47 -16.62
CA ASN A 181 -25.21 16.71 -16.90
C ASN A 181 -25.84 15.55 -17.69
N ASN A 182 -25.07 14.89 -18.57
CA ASN A 182 -25.45 13.66 -19.28
C ASN A 182 -24.34 12.61 -19.08
N PRO A 183 -24.34 11.86 -17.97
CA PRO A 183 -23.30 10.88 -17.69
C PRO A 183 -23.39 9.72 -18.69
N SER A 184 -22.26 9.38 -19.31
CA SER A 184 -22.16 8.14 -20.09
C SER A 184 -22.05 6.94 -19.16
N LEU A 185 -22.40 5.73 -19.64
CA LEU A 185 -22.19 4.48 -18.88
C LEU A 185 -20.75 4.33 -18.36
N ARG A 186 -19.77 4.84 -19.11
CA ARG A 186 -18.36 4.84 -18.71
C ARG A 186 -18.09 5.77 -17.52
N ASP A 187 -18.77 6.92 -17.46
CA ASP A 187 -18.62 7.87 -16.37
C ASP A 187 -19.25 7.36 -15.08
N ASP A 188 -20.43 6.74 -15.19
CA ASP A 188 -21.08 6.09 -14.06
C ASP A 188 -20.28 4.89 -13.57
N LEU A 189 -19.69 4.09 -14.47
CA LEU A 189 -18.77 3.01 -14.11
C LEU A 189 -17.52 3.57 -13.40
N ALA A 190 -16.84 4.57 -13.97
CA ALA A 190 -15.65 5.16 -13.35
C ALA A 190 -15.95 5.79 -11.98
N ARG A 191 -17.12 6.43 -11.83
CA ARG A 191 -17.58 7.00 -10.56
C ARG A 191 -17.89 5.90 -9.54
N SER A 192 -18.59 4.85 -9.95
CA SER A 192 -18.92 3.73 -9.06
C SER A 192 -17.66 3.02 -8.56
N MET A 193 -16.67 2.80 -9.43
CA MET A 193 -15.36 2.27 -9.02
C MET A 193 -14.68 3.18 -7.98
N ASN A 194 -14.68 4.50 -8.18
CA ASN A 194 -14.12 5.44 -7.21
C ASN A 194 -14.85 5.39 -5.85
N LEU A 195 -16.18 5.30 -5.86
CA LEU A 195 -16.99 5.17 -4.65
C LEU A 195 -16.70 3.85 -3.91
N GLN A 196 -16.65 2.73 -4.64
CA GLN A 196 -16.31 1.42 -4.08
C GLN A 196 -14.91 1.44 -3.45
N MET A 197 -13.91 1.98 -4.15
CA MET A 197 -12.55 2.10 -3.62
C MET A 197 -12.49 3.02 -2.39
N ARG A 198 -13.31 4.07 -2.33
CA ARG A 198 -13.27 5.02 -1.20
C ARG A 198 -13.97 4.50 0.05
N PHE A 199 -15.12 3.84 -0.10
CA PHE A 199 -15.99 3.48 1.03
C PHE A 199 -16.01 1.98 1.30
N MET A 200 -15.97 1.15 0.27
CA MET A 200 -16.07 -0.30 0.40
C MET A 200 -14.71 -0.92 0.77
N PHE A 201 -13.61 -0.42 0.21
CA PHE A 201 -12.27 -0.93 0.51
C PHE A 201 -11.87 -0.84 1.99
N PRO A 202 -12.09 0.28 2.72
CA PRO A 202 -11.81 0.34 4.15
C PRO A 202 -12.63 -0.67 4.97
N VAL A 203 -13.87 -0.93 4.56
CA VAL A 203 -14.73 -1.95 5.20
C VAL A 203 -14.17 -3.35 4.95
N ILE A 204 -13.76 -3.66 3.71
CA ILE A 204 -13.09 -4.93 3.40
C ILE A 204 -11.80 -5.08 4.23
N MET A 205 -11.01 -4.01 4.34
CA MET A 205 -9.78 -4.01 5.13
C MET A 205 -10.03 -4.22 6.62
N PHE A 206 -11.13 -3.72 7.18
CA PHE A 206 -11.56 -4.04 8.54
C PHE A 206 -11.72 -5.56 8.71
N PHE A 207 -12.49 -6.21 7.84
CA PHE A 207 -12.75 -7.64 7.93
C PHE A 207 -11.49 -8.47 7.71
N ILE A 208 -10.61 -8.08 6.79
CA ILE A 208 -9.31 -8.73 6.56
C ILE A 208 -8.45 -8.62 7.83
N ALA A 209 -8.27 -7.41 8.37
CA ALA A 209 -7.46 -7.17 9.55
C ALA A 209 -8.00 -7.95 10.77
N TYR A 210 -9.33 -7.92 10.99
CA TYR A 210 -9.97 -8.62 12.09
C TYR A 210 -9.92 -10.15 11.94
N SER A 211 -10.03 -10.67 10.72
CA SER A 211 -10.07 -12.12 10.49
C SER A 211 -8.72 -12.81 10.72
N ILE A 212 -7.62 -12.06 10.60
CA ILE A 212 -6.26 -12.61 10.61
C ILE A 212 -5.62 -12.51 12.00
N SER A 213 -5.18 -11.30 12.39
CA SER A 213 -4.50 -11.05 13.66
C SER A 213 -4.31 -9.55 13.89
N GLY A 214 -4.09 -9.17 15.15
CA GLY A 214 -3.71 -7.81 15.54
C GLY A 214 -2.39 -7.35 14.91
N ALA A 215 -1.46 -8.28 14.65
CA ALA A 215 -0.20 -8.00 13.98
C ALA A 215 -0.39 -7.47 12.55
N ILE A 216 -1.31 -8.08 11.78
CA ILE A 216 -1.67 -7.58 10.45
C ILE A 216 -2.36 -6.22 10.54
N ALA A 217 -3.27 -6.06 11.51
CA ALA A 217 -3.93 -4.78 11.72
C ALA A 217 -2.90 -3.66 12.00
N LEU A 218 -1.92 -3.92 12.87
CA LEU A 218 -0.85 -2.97 13.20
C LEU A 218 0.05 -2.66 11.99
N TYR A 219 0.39 -3.68 11.19
CA TYR A 219 1.11 -3.49 9.93
C TYR A 219 0.34 -2.56 8.98
N LEU A 220 -0.97 -2.79 8.80
CA LEU A 220 -1.81 -1.99 7.92
C LEU A 220 -1.92 -0.53 8.40
N ILE A 221 -2.12 -0.33 9.70
CA ILE A 221 -2.12 1.00 10.33
C ILE A 221 -0.82 1.73 10.02
N THR A 222 0.32 1.09 10.29
CA THR A 222 1.64 1.68 10.10
C THR A 222 1.90 2.01 8.63
N THR A 223 1.56 1.09 7.74
CA THR A 223 1.62 1.29 6.29
C THR A 223 0.80 2.49 5.85
N ASN A 224 -0.44 2.62 6.34
CA ASN A 224 -1.34 3.70 5.97
C ASN A 224 -0.81 5.05 6.45
N VAL A 225 -0.35 5.11 7.71
CA VAL A 225 0.25 6.33 8.30
C VAL A 225 1.47 6.77 7.52
N PHE A 226 2.39 5.84 7.20
CA PHE A 226 3.55 6.14 6.35
C PHE A 226 3.12 6.69 4.99
N THR A 227 2.15 6.02 4.34
CA THR A 227 1.69 6.40 3.00
C THR A 227 1.05 7.81 3.01
N ILE A 228 0.26 8.13 4.03
CA ILE A 228 -0.30 9.48 4.23
C ILE A 228 0.82 10.51 4.40
N GLY A 229 1.80 10.23 5.27
CA GLY A 229 2.94 11.12 5.50
C GLY A 229 3.74 11.38 4.23
N GLN A 230 4.02 10.31 3.48
CA GLN A 230 4.67 10.38 2.18
C GLN A 230 3.88 11.21 1.16
N GLU A 231 2.57 10.95 1.03
CA GLU A 231 1.70 11.67 0.09
C GLU A 231 1.71 13.17 0.39
N LEU A 232 1.60 13.53 1.67
CA LEU A 232 1.66 14.92 2.12
C LEU A 232 3.03 15.55 1.83
N TYR A 233 4.13 14.83 2.06
CA TYR A 233 5.48 15.30 1.76
C TYR A 233 5.67 15.58 0.26
N VAL A 234 5.33 14.63 -0.61
CA VAL A 234 5.50 14.76 -2.06
C VAL A 234 4.62 15.89 -2.61
N ARG A 235 3.35 15.96 -2.20
CA ARG A 235 2.44 17.05 -2.62
C ARG A 235 2.95 18.43 -2.20
N ARG A 236 3.46 18.56 -0.98
CA ARG A 236 4.05 19.81 -0.50
C ARG A 236 5.28 20.20 -1.33
N LYS A 237 6.16 19.25 -1.65
CA LYS A 237 7.35 19.49 -2.49
C LYS A 237 6.96 19.97 -3.90
N MET A 238 6.07 19.23 -4.57
CA MET A 238 5.59 19.56 -5.91
C MET A 238 4.87 20.92 -5.97
N ARG A 239 4.13 21.30 -4.92
CA ARG A 239 3.49 22.62 -4.85
C ARG A 239 4.51 23.75 -4.73
N ARG A 240 5.59 23.55 -3.97
CA ARG A 240 6.66 24.55 -3.83
C ARG A 240 7.39 24.76 -5.15
N GLU A 241 7.73 23.67 -5.85
CA GLU A 241 8.38 23.72 -7.17
C GLU A 241 7.52 24.37 -8.25
N SER A 242 6.19 24.31 -8.13
CA SER A 242 5.26 24.97 -9.08
C SER A 242 5.07 26.45 -8.81
N ASN A 243 5.45 26.95 -7.63
CA ASN A 243 5.28 28.35 -7.21
C ASN A 243 6.61 29.13 -7.22
N ALA A 244 7.73 28.45 -7.44
CA ALA A 244 9.07 29.03 -7.63
C ALA A 244 9.32 29.20 -9.12
#